data_AF-A0A3D1XZP5-F1
#
_entry.id   AF-A0A3D1XZP5-F1
#
_cell.length_a   1.000
_cell.length_b   1.000
_cell.length_c   1.000
_cell.angle_alpha   90.00
_cell.angle_beta   90.00
_cell.angle_gamma   90.00
#
_symmetry.space_group_name_H-M   'P 1'
#
loop_
_entity.id
_entity.type
_entity.pdbx_description
1 polymer ?
#
loop_
_entity_poly.entity_id
_entity_poly.type
_entity_poly.pdbx_seq_one_letter_code
_entity_poly.pdbx_strand_id
1 'polypeptide(L)' 'MPPKEFCFKVSGVLITEDKSEDDFSIFITAMDENHAVMLVREHLRNHAPKGNAIIKGITKKSN' A
#
# COMPACT_ATOMS: atom_id res chain seq x y z
N MET A 1 16.55 -20.43 6.21
CA MET A 1 16.68 -19.44 5.12
C MET A 1 15.74 -18.29 5.40
N PRO A 2 16.15 -17.02 5.22
CA PRO A 2 15.24 -15.90 5.30
C PRO A 2 14.14 -16.02 4.22
N PRO A 3 12.92 -15.51 4.47
CA PRO A 3 11.85 -15.52 3.49
C PRO A 3 12.27 -14.81 2.20
N LYS A 4 11.84 -15.33 1.05
CA LYS A 4 12.09 -14.67 -0.23
C LYS A 4 11.15 -13.47 -0.34
N GLU A 5 11.72 -12.27 -0.43
CA GLU A 5 10.94 -11.05 -0.59
C GLU A 5 10.88 -10.61 -2.05
N PHE A 6 9.82 -9.89 -2.40
CA PHE A 6 9.58 -9.32 -3.71
C PHE A 6 9.18 -7.85 -3.57
N CYS A 7 9.43 -7.06 -4.62
CA CYS A 7 8.96 -5.69 -4.70
C CYS A 7 7.55 -5.65 -5.28
N PHE A 8 6.62 -5.02 -4.58
CA PHE A 8 5.24 -4.81 -4.99
C PHE A 8 4.96 -3.32 -5.16
N LYS A 9 4.24 -2.95 -6.22
CA LYS A 9 3.59 -1.67 -6.35
C LYS A 9 2.16 -1.80 -5.82
N VAL A 10 1.85 -1.13 -4.72
CA VAL A 10 0.50 -1.05 -4.16
C VAL A 10 -0.07 0.32 -4.48
N SER A 11 -1.26 0.34 -5.05
CA SER A 11 -1.95 1.55 -5.49
C SER A 11 -3.35 1.62 -4.88
N GLY A 12 -3.83 2.83 -4.66
CA GLY A 12 -5.09 3.05 -4.00
C GLY A 12 -5.48 4.52 -3.96
N VAL A 13 -6.51 4.82 -3.19
CA VAL A 13 -7.00 6.18 -2.96
C VAL A 13 -7.03 6.46 -1.46
N LEU A 14 -6.56 7.64 -1.09
CA LEU A 14 -6.77 8.26 0.21
C LEU A 14 -8.02 9.12 0.13
N ILE A 15 -8.94 8.89 1.07
CA ILE A 15 -10.17 9.66 1.22
C ILE A 15 -10.00 10.51 2.46
N THR A 16 -9.84 11.81 2.29
CA THR A 16 -9.69 12.76 3.39
C THR A 16 -11.05 13.09 4.01
N GLU A 17 -11.05 13.76 5.17
CA GLU A 17 -12.30 14.15 5.88
C GLU A 17 -13.21 15.09 5.04
N ASP A 18 -12.62 15.89 4.16
CA ASP A 18 -13.33 16.75 3.20
C ASP A 18 -13.88 15.99 1.98
N LYS A 19 -13.79 14.65 1.98
CA LYS A 19 -14.20 13.75 0.89
C LYS A 19 -13.41 13.95 -0.41
N SER A 20 -12.24 14.58 -0.33
CA SER A 20 -11.31 14.59 -1.46
C SER A 20 -10.69 13.21 -1.59
N GLU A 21 -10.50 12.80 -2.85
CA GLU A 21 -9.88 11.53 -3.22
C GLU A 21 -8.51 11.83 -3.83
N ASP A 22 -7.46 11.35 -3.16
CA ASP A 22 -6.08 11.44 -3.64
C ASP A 22 -5.54 10.06 -4.00
N ASP A 23 -5.13 9.86 -5.24
CA ASP A 23 -4.49 8.63 -5.67
C ASP A 23 -3.09 8.49 -5.04
N PHE A 24 -2.77 7.29 -4.58
CA PHE A 24 -1.43 6.94 -4.12
C PHE A 24 -0.88 5.70 -4.82
N SER A 25 0.45 5.62 -4.86
CA SER A 25 1.19 4.42 -5.27
C SER A 25 2.46 4.29 -4.44
N ILE A 26 2.58 3.18 -3.73
CA ILE A 26 3.69 2.88 -2.83
C ILE A 26 4.40 1.62 -3.34
N PHE A 27 5.72 1.69 -3.45
CA PHE A 27 6.54 0.50 -3.67
C PHE A 27 6.98 -0.06 -2.32
N ILE A 28 6.79 -1.36 -2.13
CA ILE A 28 7.14 -2.03 -0.88
C ILE A 28 7.76 -3.40 -1.12
N THR A 29 8.71 -3.78 -0.28
CA THR A 29 9.26 -5.13 -0.25
C THR A 29 8.46 -5.98 0.71
N ALA A 30 7.94 -7.12 0.26
CA ALA A 30 7.14 -8.02 1.07
C ALA A 30 7.29 -9.48 0.62
N MET A 31 6.82 -10.41 1.44
CA MET A 31 6.88 -11.84 1.15
C MET A 31 5.85 -12.25 0.08
N ASP A 32 4.67 -11.64 0.13
CA ASP A 32 3.54 -11.87 -0.77
C ASP A 32 2.65 -10.63 -0.82
N GLU A 33 1.56 -10.71 -1.58
CA GLU A 33 0.61 -9.62 -1.78
C GLU A 33 -0.12 -9.22 -0.49
N ASN A 34 -0.48 -10.18 0.36
CA ASN A 34 -1.16 -9.90 1.62
C ASN A 34 -0.23 -9.18 2.60
N HIS A 35 1.04 -9.62 2.65
CA HIS A 35 2.06 -8.96 3.45
C HIS A 35 2.30 -7.51 2.94
N ALA A 36 2.35 -7.30 1.62
CA ALA A 36 2.48 -5.95 1.05
C ALA A 36 1.30 -5.04 1.42
N VAL A 37 0.06 -5.54 1.34
CA VAL A 37 -1.14 -4.78 1.74
C VAL A 37 -1.11 -4.45 3.23
N MET A 38 -0.70 -5.40 4.08
CA MET A 38 -0.59 -5.19 5.53
C MET A 38 0.39 -4.06 5.85
N LEU A 39 1.60 -4.12 5.29
CA LEU A 39 2.63 -3.11 5.52
C LEU A 39 2.22 -1.72 4.99
N VAL A 40 1.56 -1.66 3.83
CA VAL A 40 1.07 -0.39 3.28
C VAL A 40 -0.05 0.18 4.16
N ARG A 41 -0.96 -0.64 4.65
CA ARG A 41 -2.01 -0.19 5.58
C ARG A 41 -1.42 0.36 6.87
N GLU A 42 -0.41 -0.30 7.44
CA GLU A 42 0.30 0.18 8.62
C GLU A 42 1.01 1.52 8.34
N HIS A 43 1.71 1.61 7.21
CA HIS A 43 2.39 2.83 6.79
C HIS A 43 1.42 4.01 6.67
N LEU A 44 0.30 3.81 5.99
CA LEU A 44 -0.75 4.82 5.83
C LEU A 44 -1.39 5.19 7.17
N ARG A 45 -1.63 4.23 8.06
CA ARG A 45 -2.20 4.52 9.39
C ARG A 45 -1.32 5.48 10.21
N ASN A 46 0.00 5.40 10.06
CA ASN A 46 0.95 6.19 10.83
C ASN A 46 1.35 7.51 10.16
N HIS A 47 1.25 7.61 8.83
CA HIS A 47 1.79 8.75 8.06
C HIS A 47 0.78 9.47 7.18
N ALA A 48 -0.39 8.89 6.90
CA ALA A 48 -1.40 9.54 6.07
C ALA A 48 -2.25 10.53 6.89
N PRO A 49 -2.79 11.58 6.25
CA PRO A 49 -3.78 12.46 6.86
C PRO A 49 -4.99 11.66 7.35
N LYS A 50 -5.70 12.19 8.36
CA LYS A 50 -6.92 11.57 8.89
C LYS A 50 -7.91 11.33 7.76
N GLY A 51 -8.33 10.08 7.61
CA GLY A 51 -9.09 9.64 6.45
C GLY A 51 -9.11 8.13 6.28
N ASN A 52 -9.81 7.66 5.26
CA ASN A 52 -9.86 6.26 4.88
C ASN A 52 -8.87 5.98 3.74
N ALA A 53 -8.22 4.82 3.77
CA ALA A 53 -7.39 4.36 2.66
C ALA A 53 -8.03 3.15 1.99
N ILE A 54 -8.22 3.20 0.68
CA ILE A 54 -8.76 2.10 -0.12
C ILE A 54 -7.66 1.62 -1.07
N ILE A 55 -7.26 0.36 -0.92
CA ILE A 55 -6.33 -0.30 -1.83
C ILE A 55 -7.10 -0.68 -3.09
N LYS A 56 -6.68 -0.17 -4.26
CA LYS A 56 -7.31 -0.45 -5.56
C LYS A 56 -6.56 -1.51 -6.38
N GLY A 57 -5.25 -1.64 -6.20
CA GLY A 57 -4.48 -2.60 -6.97
C GLY A 57 -3.13 -2.92 -6.38
N ILE A 58 -2.67 -4.14 -6.61
CA ILE A 58 -1.33 -4.60 -6.28
C ILE A 58 -0.71 -5.22 -7.52
N THR A 59 0.56 -4.92 -7.76
CA THR A 59 1.32 -5.51 -8.87
C THR A 59 2.69 -5.91 -8.37
N LYS A 60 3.02 -7.20 -8.50
CA LYS A 60 4.37 -7.69 -8.29
C LYS A 60 5.27 -7.14 -9.40
N LYS A 61 6.35 -6.46 -9.02
CA LYS A 61 7.38 -6.05 -9.96
C LYS A 61 8.20 -7.29 -10.33
N SER A 62 7.81 -7.94 -11.42
CA SER A 62 8.64 -8.94 -12.07
C SER A 62 9.72 -8.20 -12.85
N ASN A 63 10.98 -8.49 -12.54
CA ASN A 63 12.12 -8.06 -13.36
C ASN A 63 12.02 -8.63 -14.78
#